data_AF-A0A1J5X0Y0-F1
#
_entry.id   AF-A0A1J5X0Y0-F1
#
_cell.length_a   1.000
_cell.length_b   1.000
_cell.length_c   1.000
_cell.angle_alpha   90.00
_cell.angle_beta   90.00
_cell.angle_gamma   90.00
#
_symmetry.space_group_name_H-M   'P 1'
#
loop_
_entity.id
_entity.type
_entity.pdbx_description
1 polymer ?
#
loop_
_entity_poly.entity_id
_entity_poly.type
_entity_poly.pdbx_seq_one_letter_code
_entity_poly.pdbx_strand_id
1 'polypeptide(L)'
;MEKIFEKLHLLQRIRRETGNDSPEHMQNLLDKMHTMLEQEIEAQEKIKTEIISAIGGLDEKIKTHRQRLDLTLEEEKVLTKKPKKREILPDILHTKKETEACLCEMVENRKTQAQCRIDAINTLLSKDEDLFLSEAQKELASLHELSSDRMRRLGELEETLRHRHEKNTKHKADTLGRLVELAGRVEFHIDRVDVFDKDGDIWALLEKVRKDESPRDFLETKKTAYLEEQAGRLEKILSRRALYAETKEKETGEMAGFLNRNRVETVLDCGGETEAERIHAVLRNSSKINSLFDENKFQITLALEKRISTLKRISDENCAISEEPDTQNTYETLLKKEANIEGLEKRTELIKQINTLYEDRNALVAQISDFEKNTKDPERLFKASFRLLKEEKHRKTLFIALRKKTETLRSLLAKYKATFHSAFTKNRVSLLQTIEEADKRNPDVALYGNLFRRKHSK
;
A
#
# COMPACT_ATOMS: atom_id res chain seq x y z
N MET A 1 37.29 -28.26 -69.37
CA MET A 1 38.43 -28.20 -70.32
C MET A 1 39.06 -29.57 -70.57
N GLU A 2 39.53 -30.30 -69.57
CA GLU A 2 40.12 -31.65 -69.77
C GLU A 2 39.20 -32.63 -70.50
N LYS A 3 37.92 -32.74 -70.11
CA LYS A 3 36.92 -33.59 -70.81
C LYS A 3 36.67 -33.18 -72.27
N ILE A 4 36.87 -31.90 -72.61
CA ILE A 4 36.75 -31.38 -73.99
C ILE A 4 37.98 -31.81 -74.79
N PHE A 5 39.17 -31.70 -74.19
CA PHE A 5 40.43 -32.18 -74.78
C PHE A 5 40.42 -33.70 -74.98
N GLU A 6 39.91 -34.48 -74.03
CA GLU A 6 39.76 -35.94 -74.17
C GLU A 6 38.84 -36.31 -75.32
N LYS A 7 37.67 -35.65 -75.45
CA LYS A 7 36.74 -35.88 -76.57
C LYS A 7 37.33 -35.43 -77.92
N LEU A 8 38.06 -34.32 -77.97
CA LEU A 8 38.78 -33.86 -79.16
C LEU A 8 39.84 -34.86 -79.60
N HIS A 9 40.62 -35.40 -78.67
CA HIS A 9 41.62 -36.44 -78.95
C HIS A 9 40.97 -37.73 -79.45
N LEU A 10 39.83 -38.14 -78.87
CA LEU A 10 39.08 -39.30 -79.32
C LEU A 10 38.55 -39.11 -80.76
N LEU A 11 38.02 -37.93 -81.07
CA LEU A 11 37.54 -37.60 -82.42
C LEU A 11 38.68 -37.53 -83.44
N GLN A 12 39.83 -36.95 -83.05
CA GLN A 12 41.04 -36.98 -83.88
C GLN A 12 41.54 -38.41 -84.14
N ARG A 13 41.38 -39.32 -83.17
CA ARG A 13 41.74 -40.73 -83.31
C ARG A 13 40.81 -41.45 -84.28
N ILE A 14 39.50 -41.30 -84.11
CA ILE A 14 38.47 -41.89 -85.00
C ILE A 14 38.64 -41.38 -86.44
N ARG A 15 39.02 -40.11 -86.62
CA ARG A 15 39.33 -39.53 -87.94
C ARG A 15 40.50 -40.25 -88.62
N ARG A 16 41.59 -40.52 -87.89
CA ARG A 16 42.75 -41.25 -88.44
C ARG A 16 42.40 -42.68 -88.82
N GLU A 17 41.48 -43.31 -88.10
CA GLU A 17 41.12 -44.72 -88.28
C GLU A 17 40.10 -44.94 -89.42
N THR A 18 39.25 -43.95 -89.73
CA THR A 18 38.16 -44.10 -90.72
C THR A 18 38.49 -43.57 -92.13
N GLY A 19 39.57 -42.80 -92.30
CA GLY A 19 40.06 -42.34 -93.61
C GLY A 19 39.10 -41.44 -94.41
N ASN A 20 38.03 -40.95 -93.76
CA ASN A 20 36.94 -40.25 -94.41
C ASN A 20 37.14 -38.72 -94.26
N ASP A 21 37.86 -38.12 -95.21
CA ASP A 21 38.18 -36.68 -95.23
C ASP A 21 37.09 -35.83 -95.93
N SER A 22 35.85 -36.31 -96.00
CA SER A 22 34.75 -35.52 -96.59
C SER A 22 34.57 -34.20 -95.81
N PRO A 23 34.73 -33.03 -96.46
CA PRO A 23 34.61 -31.73 -95.81
C PRO A 23 33.27 -31.52 -95.10
N GLU A 24 32.19 -32.08 -95.66
CA GLU A 24 30.84 -32.01 -95.07
C GLU A 24 30.72 -32.77 -93.75
N HIS A 25 31.41 -33.90 -93.60
CA HIS A 25 31.37 -34.67 -92.36
C HIS A 25 32.11 -33.94 -91.23
N MET A 26 33.24 -33.31 -91.57
CA MET A 26 34.01 -32.47 -90.63
C MET A 26 33.22 -31.23 -90.21
N GLN A 27 32.52 -30.59 -91.14
CA GLN A 27 31.69 -29.42 -90.82
C GLN A 27 30.53 -29.80 -89.89
N ASN A 28 29.80 -30.88 -90.19
CA ASN A 28 28.73 -31.38 -89.32
C ASN A 28 29.23 -31.75 -87.91
N LEU A 29 30.44 -32.32 -87.81
CA LEU A 29 31.05 -32.64 -86.53
C LEU A 29 31.41 -31.37 -85.74
N LEU A 30 31.99 -30.37 -86.41
CA LEU A 30 32.31 -29.07 -85.81
C LEU A 30 31.05 -28.35 -85.33
N ASP A 31 29.98 -28.33 -86.13
CA ASP A 31 28.71 -27.71 -85.77
C ASP A 31 28.07 -28.44 -84.57
N LYS A 32 28.17 -29.77 -84.51
CA LYS A 32 27.70 -30.57 -83.36
C LYS A 32 28.55 -30.33 -82.10
N MET A 33 29.86 -30.16 -82.25
CA MET A 33 30.73 -29.82 -81.13
C MET A 33 30.49 -28.39 -80.63
N HIS A 34 30.26 -27.45 -81.54
CA HIS A 34 29.93 -26.07 -81.23
C HIS A 34 28.63 -26.00 -80.44
N THR A 35 27.57 -26.65 -80.92
CA THR A 35 26.28 -26.71 -80.21
C THR A 35 26.39 -27.39 -78.85
N MET A 36 27.17 -28.47 -78.71
CA MET A 36 27.43 -29.08 -77.39
C MET A 36 28.23 -28.17 -76.44
N LEU A 37 29.19 -27.40 -76.97
CA LEU A 37 29.95 -26.43 -76.18
C LEU A 37 29.07 -25.25 -75.75
N GLU A 38 28.22 -24.74 -76.64
CA GLU A 38 27.25 -23.69 -76.32
C GLU A 38 26.28 -24.15 -75.23
N GLN A 39 25.73 -25.37 -75.33
CA GLN A 39 24.86 -25.94 -74.29
C GLN A 39 25.56 -26.08 -72.94
N GLU A 40 26.82 -26.51 -72.92
CA GLU A 40 27.60 -26.64 -71.69
C GLU A 40 27.94 -25.26 -71.08
N ILE A 41 28.29 -24.28 -71.92
CA ILE A 41 28.52 -22.89 -71.48
C ILE A 41 27.24 -22.30 -70.90
N GLU A 42 26.10 -22.49 -71.56
CA GLU A 42 24.80 -22.03 -71.08
C GLU A 42 24.42 -22.69 -69.75
N ALA A 43 24.64 -24.00 -69.60
CA ALA A 43 24.42 -24.71 -68.36
C ALA A 43 25.33 -24.19 -67.22
N GLN A 44 26.60 -23.88 -67.50
CA GLN A 44 27.52 -23.34 -66.50
C GLN A 44 27.17 -21.90 -66.12
N GLU A 45 26.78 -21.04 -67.05
CA GLU A 45 26.29 -19.69 -66.74
C GLU A 45 24.98 -19.74 -65.95
N LYS A 46 24.08 -20.69 -66.23
CA LYS A 46 22.88 -20.92 -65.41
C LYS A 46 23.22 -21.33 -63.98
N ILE A 47 24.11 -22.30 -63.77
CA ILE A 47 24.56 -22.70 -62.43
C ILE A 47 25.21 -21.51 -61.70
N LYS A 48 26.04 -20.73 -62.39
CA LYS A 48 26.70 -19.55 -61.83
C LYS A 48 25.70 -18.48 -61.40
N THR A 49 24.67 -18.20 -62.20
CA THR A 49 23.61 -17.24 -61.85
C THR A 49 22.76 -17.73 -60.67
N GLU A 50 22.45 -19.03 -60.60
CA GLU A 50 21.78 -19.64 -59.43
C GLU A 50 22.61 -19.51 -58.16
N ILE A 51 23.93 -19.76 -58.23
CA ILE A 51 24.83 -19.58 -57.08
C ILE A 51 24.92 -18.11 -56.66
N ILE A 52 25.05 -17.17 -57.60
CA ILE A 52 25.07 -15.73 -57.29
C ILE A 52 23.77 -15.29 -56.61
N SER A 53 22.63 -15.76 -57.11
CA SER A 53 21.32 -15.49 -56.50
C SER A 53 21.23 -16.06 -55.07
N ALA A 54 21.67 -17.30 -54.86
CA ALA A 54 21.70 -17.92 -53.53
C ALA A 54 22.61 -17.17 -52.55
N ILE A 55 23.78 -16.72 -53.01
CA ILE A 55 24.69 -15.89 -52.22
C ILE A 55 24.04 -14.55 -51.83
N GLY A 56 23.36 -13.90 -52.76
CA GLY A 56 22.62 -12.65 -52.49
C GLY A 56 21.51 -12.83 -51.47
N GLY A 57 20.75 -13.92 -51.55
CA GLY A 57 19.72 -14.26 -50.57
C GLY A 57 20.30 -14.51 -49.17
N LEU A 58 21.46 -15.16 -49.07
CA LEU A 58 22.15 -15.36 -47.80
C LEU A 58 22.67 -14.04 -47.21
N ASP A 59 23.20 -13.14 -48.03
CA ASP A 59 23.68 -11.83 -47.57
C ASP A 59 22.56 -10.98 -46.97
N GLU A 60 21.36 -10.96 -47.58
CA GLU A 60 20.22 -10.25 -47.03
C GLU A 60 19.70 -10.89 -45.72
N LYS A 61 19.72 -12.22 -45.61
CA LYS A 61 19.40 -12.90 -44.34
C LYS A 61 20.43 -12.58 -43.25
N ILE A 62 21.72 -12.66 -43.56
CA ILE A 62 22.81 -12.32 -42.64
C ILE A 62 22.65 -10.87 -42.18
N LYS A 63 22.38 -9.94 -43.10
CA LYS A 63 22.12 -8.54 -42.80
C LYS A 63 20.90 -8.36 -41.89
N THR A 64 19.82 -9.08 -42.15
CA THR A 64 18.62 -9.07 -41.30
C THR A 64 18.92 -9.60 -39.90
N HIS A 65 19.67 -10.69 -39.78
CA HIS A 65 20.08 -11.23 -38.47
C HIS A 65 21.04 -10.30 -37.72
N ARG A 66 21.96 -9.64 -38.43
CA ARG A 66 22.83 -8.61 -37.85
C ARG A 66 22.04 -7.43 -37.29
N GLN A 67 21.07 -6.91 -38.05
CA GLN A 67 20.19 -5.85 -37.58
C GLN A 67 19.40 -6.25 -36.33
N ARG A 68 18.97 -7.52 -36.25
CA ARG A 68 18.27 -8.03 -35.06
C ARG A 68 19.16 -8.22 -33.83
N LEU A 69 20.45 -8.49 -34.01
CA LEU A 69 21.38 -8.75 -32.92
C LEU A 69 22.12 -7.51 -32.43
N ASP A 70 22.06 -6.38 -33.13
CA ASP A 70 22.71 -5.14 -32.71
C ASP A 70 24.20 -5.38 -32.34
N LEU A 71 24.88 -6.22 -33.14
CA LEU A 71 26.25 -6.67 -32.87
C LEU A 71 27.21 -5.47 -32.92
N THR A 72 28.11 -5.42 -31.95
CA THR A 72 29.16 -4.39 -31.92
C THR A 72 30.23 -4.67 -32.98
N LEU A 73 30.90 -3.62 -33.48
CA LEU A 73 32.02 -3.71 -34.45
C LEU A 73 33.15 -4.67 -34.02
N GLU A 74 33.29 -4.94 -32.72
CA GLU A 74 34.27 -5.89 -32.16
C GLU A 74 33.85 -7.35 -32.35
N GLU A 75 32.59 -7.68 -32.08
CA GLU A 75 32.00 -9.02 -32.35
C GLU A 75 32.00 -9.33 -33.84
N GLU A 76 31.85 -8.28 -34.67
CA GLU A 76 31.88 -8.38 -36.13
C GLU A 76 33.25 -8.85 -36.66
N LYS A 77 34.36 -8.40 -36.04
CA LYS A 77 35.72 -8.81 -36.43
C LYS A 77 35.98 -10.29 -36.20
N VAL A 78 35.34 -10.90 -35.20
CA VAL A 78 35.48 -12.32 -34.86
C VAL A 78 34.78 -13.19 -35.91
N LEU A 79 33.62 -12.74 -36.40
CA LEU A 79 32.84 -13.44 -37.42
C LEU A 79 33.40 -13.26 -38.85
N THR A 80 34.11 -12.16 -39.12
CA THR A 80 34.68 -11.89 -40.46
C THR A 80 36.19 -12.12 -40.52
N LYS A 81 36.66 -13.36 -40.33
CA LYS A 81 37.98 -13.72 -40.87
C LYS A 81 37.88 -13.78 -42.39
N LYS A 82 38.31 -12.72 -43.08
CA LYS A 82 38.30 -12.66 -44.55
C LYS A 82 39.02 -13.88 -45.12
N PRO A 83 38.36 -14.72 -45.96
CA PRO A 83 39.07 -15.78 -46.66
C PRO A 83 40.13 -15.15 -47.56
N LYS A 84 41.32 -15.77 -47.61
CA LYS A 84 42.41 -15.30 -48.47
C LYS A 84 41.95 -15.40 -49.92
N LYS A 85 42.26 -14.38 -50.73
CA LYS A 85 41.73 -14.05 -52.08
C LYS A 85 41.75 -15.12 -53.20
N ARG A 86 41.91 -16.43 -52.93
CA ARG A 86 42.04 -17.48 -53.95
C ARG A 86 41.12 -18.71 -53.78
N GLU A 87 40.08 -18.63 -52.94
CA GLU A 87 39.18 -19.76 -52.73
C GLU A 87 38.07 -19.86 -53.78
N ILE A 88 37.66 -21.09 -54.05
CA ILE A 88 36.76 -21.51 -55.13
C ILE A 88 35.33 -21.16 -54.69
N LEU A 89 34.45 -20.73 -55.62
CA LEU A 89 33.06 -20.33 -55.35
C LEU A 89 32.26 -21.24 -54.38
N PRO A 90 32.42 -22.58 -54.39
CA PRO A 90 31.77 -23.49 -53.43
C PRO A 90 32.19 -23.27 -51.97
N ASP A 91 33.44 -22.92 -51.71
CA ASP A 91 33.97 -22.69 -50.35
C ASP A 91 33.36 -21.42 -49.75
N ILE A 92 33.11 -20.41 -50.59
CA ILE A 92 32.41 -19.17 -50.20
C ILE A 92 30.96 -19.47 -49.82
N LEU A 93 30.28 -20.37 -50.55
CA LEU A 93 28.90 -20.75 -50.21
C LEU A 93 28.84 -21.54 -48.90
N HIS A 94 29.79 -22.44 -48.66
CA HIS A 94 29.89 -23.21 -47.42
C HIS A 94 30.10 -22.30 -46.21
N THR A 95 31.09 -21.42 -46.27
CA THR A 95 31.41 -20.47 -45.18
C THR A 95 30.25 -19.51 -44.89
N LYS A 96 29.52 -19.05 -45.91
CA LYS A 96 28.30 -18.22 -45.70
C LYS A 96 27.18 -19.00 -45.02
N LYS A 97 26.95 -20.27 -45.38
CA LYS A 97 25.96 -21.13 -44.71
C LYS A 97 26.34 -21.40 -43.25
N GLU A 98 27.60 -21.67 -42.97
CA GLU A 98 28.09 -21.83 -41.59
C GLU A 98 27.90 -20.54 -40.77
N THR A 99 28.16 -19.38 -41.40
CA THR A 99 27.94 -18.08 -40.77
C THR A 99 26.45 -17.81 -40.50
N GLU A 100 25.56 -18.12 -41.45
CA GLU A 100 24.10 -18.03 -41.25
C GLU A 100 23.66 -18.94 -40.11
N ALA A 101 24.10 -20.20 -40.08
CA ALA A 101 23.76 -21.16 -39.03
C ALA A 101 24.20 -20.68 -37.64
N CYS A 102 25.44 -20.17 -37.52
CA CYS A 102 25.97 -19.62 -36.28
C CYS A 102 25.16 -18.39 -35.82
N LEU A 103 24.81 -17.48 -36.73
CA LEU A 103 23.98 -16.31 -36.40
C LEU A 103 22.56 -16.72 -35.97
N CYS A 104 21.96 -17.72 -36.62
CA CYS A 104 20.67 -18.28 -36.21
C CYS A 104 20.73 -18.86 -34.79
N GLU A 105 21.78 -19.63 -34.47
CA GLU A 105 22.00 -20.18 -33.13
C GLU A 105 22.15 -19.07 -32.08
N MET A 106 22.90 -18.01 -32.38
CA MET A 106 23.02 -16.85 -31.48
C MET A 106 21.69 -16.14 -31.23
N VAL A 107 20.85 -15.98 -32.26
CA VAL A 107 19.51 -15.38 -32.14
C VAL A 107 18.61 -16.23 -31.25
N GLU A 108 18.57 -17.54 -31.46
CA GLU A 108 17.76 -18.44 -30.63
C GLU A 108 18.25 -18.49 -29.18
N ASN A 109 19.57 -18.48 -28.95
CA ASN A 109 20.14 -18.38 -27.61
C ASN A 109 19.72 -17.10 -26.88
N ARG A 110 19.78 -15.93 -27.55
CA ARG A 110 19.33 -14.66 -26.96
C ARG A 110 17.82 -14.65 -26.69
N LYS A 111 17.02 -15.21 -27.60
CA LYS A 111 15.57 -15.35 -27.40
C LYS A 111 15.25 -16.23 -26.19
N THR A 112 15.96 -17.34 -26.04
CA THR A 112 15.82 -18.24 -24.89
C THR A 112 16.22 -17.54 -23.59
N GLN A 113 17.33 -16.79 -23.59
CA GLN A 113 17.78 -16.01 -22.43
C GLN A 113 16.78 -14.91 -22.05
N ALA A 114 16.22 -14.21 -23.03
CA ALA A 114 15.19 -13.20 -22.81
C ALA A 114 13.93 -13.82 -22.20
N GLN A 115 13.50 -14.98 -22.72
CA GLN A 115 12.34 -15.71 -22.18
C GLN A 115 12.57 -16.13 -20.72
N CYS A 116 13.73 -16.70 -20.38
CA CYS A 116 14.06 -17.07 -19.01
C CYS A 116 14.00 -15.87 -18.05
N ARG A 117 14.45 -14.69 -18.49
CA ARG A 117 14.36 -13.45 -17.69
C ARG A 117 12.93 -12.96 -17.53
N ILE A 118 12.14 -13.02 -18.59
CA ILE A 118 10.71 -12.70 -18.55
C ILE A 118 9.99 -13.61 -17.54
N ASP A 119 10.26 -14.91 -17.57
CA ASP A 119 9.66 -15.88 -16.65
C ASP A 119 10.09 -15.63 -15.19
N ALA A 120 11.36 -15.27 -14.97
CA ALA A 120 11.86 -14.87 -13.65
C ALA A 120 11.16 -13.61 -13.13
N ILE A 121 11.00 -12.59 -13.98
CA ILE A 121 10.27 -11.35 -13.63
C ILE A 121 8.81 -11.68 -13.32
N ASN A 122 8.12 -12.47 -14.14
CA ASN A 122 6.73 -12.87 -13.90
C ASN A 122 6.58 -13.64 -12.58
N THR A 123 7.56 -14.47 -12.22
CA THR A 123 7.60 -15.20 -10.94
C THR A 123 7.82 -14.27 -9.74
N LEU A 124 8.60 -13.18 -9.91
CA LEU A 124 8.76 -12.15 -8.88
C LEU A 124 7.48 -11.30 -8.75
N LEU A 125 6.87 -10.94 -9.89
CA LEU A 125 5.64 -10.16 -9.94
C LEU A 125 4.43 -10.91 -9.36
N SER A 126 4.35 -12.24 -9.51
CA SER A 126 3.29 -13.02 -8.89
C SER A 126 3.41 -13.09 -7.36
N LYS A 127 4.59 -12.82 -6.80
CA LYS A 127 4.85 -12.80 -5.35
C LYS A 127 4.63 -11.43 -4.71
N ASP A 128 4.67 -10.34 -5.49
CA ASP A 128 4.49 -8.97 -5.01
C ASP A 128 3.17 -8.38 -5.55
N GLU A 129 2.13 -8.24 -4.71
CA GLU A 129 0.79 -7.75 -5.10
C GLU A 129 0.67 -6.22 -5.34
N ASP A 130 1.77 -5.45 -5.29
CA ASP A 130 1.72 -3.98 -5.23
C ASP A 130 1.71 -3.28 -6.60
N LEU A 131 1.27 -2.00 -6.60
CA LEU A 131 1.08 -1.05 -7.73
C LEU A 131 2.19 -1.01 -8.82
N PHE A 132 3.39 -1.50 -8.50
CA PHE A 132 4.53 -1.55 -9.42
C PHE A 132 4.37 -2.59 -10.55
N LEU A 133 3.42 -3.52 -10.39
CA LEU A 133 2.98 -4.43 -11.44
C LEU A 133 2.66 -3.69 -12.74
N SER A 134 2.03 -2.51 -12.69
CA SER A 134 1.61 -1.82 -13.91
C SER A 134 2.76 -1.24 -14.73
N GLU A 135 3.87 -0.85 -14.08
CA GLU A 135 5.02 -0.24 -14.76
C GLU A 135 5.96 -1.33 -15.30
N ALA A 136 6.19 -2.39 -14.52
CA ALA A 136 6.89 -3.57 -14.98
C ALA A 136 6.13 -4.29 -16.12
N GLN A 137 4.79 -4.37 -16.05
CA GLN A 137 3.96 -4.91 -17.12
C GLN A 137 3.96 -4.02 -18.37
N LYS A 138 4.06 -2.69 -18.24
CA LYS A 138 4.22 -1.80 -19.40
C LYS A 138 5.57 -1.98 -20.09
N GLU A 139 6.65 -2.10 -19.31
CA GLU A 139 7.96 -2.44 -19.87
C GLU A 139 7.93 -3.82 -20.53
N LEU A 140 7.28 -4.81 -19.90
CA LEU A 140 7.07 -6.14 -20.46
C LEU A 140 6.22 -6.14 -21.74
N ALA A 141 5.16 -5.35 -21.80
CA ALA A 141 4.29 -5.25 -22.97
C ALA A 141 4.97 -4.57 -24.16
N SER A 142 5.96 -3.71 -23.91
CA SER A 142 6.76 -3.12 -24.99
C SER A 142 7.67 -4.15 -25.69
N LEU A 143 7.89 -5.33 -25.07
CA LEU A 143 8.58 -6.60 -25.46
C LEU A 143 9.22 -6.89 -26.84
N HIS A 144 8.77 -6.31 -27.95
CA HIS A 144 8.81 -7.03 -29.24
C HIS A 144 10.16 -7.12 -29.97
N GLU A 145 11.22 -6.44 -29.52
CA GLU A 145 12.55 -6.41 -30.16
C GLU A 145 13.68 -6.71 -29.16
N LEU A 146 14.58 -7.64 -29.52
CA LEU A 146 15.66 -8.20 -28.69
C LEU A 146 16.99 -7.40 -28.79
N SER A 147 16.97 -6.10 -28.50
CA SER A 147 18.21 -5.31 -28.51
C SER A 147 19.09 -5.57 -27.26
N SER A 148 20.41 -5.38 -27.40
CA SER A 148 21.37 -5.54 -26.30
C SER A 148 21.07 -4.61 -25.12
N ASP A 149 20.69 -3.36 -25.40
CA ASP A 149 20.27 -2.39 -24.39
C ASP A 149 19.07 -2.87 -23.59
N ARG A 150 18.17 -3.58 -24.25
CA ARG A 150 16.96 -4.10 -23.63
C ARG A 150 17.23 -5.28 -22.73
N MET A 151 18.12 -6.18 -23.15
CA MET A 151 18.60 -7.26 -22.28
C MET A 151 19.26 -6.70 -21.03
N ARG A 152 20.03 -5.61 -21.14
CA ARG A 152 20.59 -4.90 -19.98
C ARG A 152 19.47 -4.37 -19.07
N ARG A 153 18.49 -3.64 -19.60
CA ARG A 153 17.36 -3.11 -18.81
C ARG A 153 16.55 -4.21 -18.12
N LEU A 154 16.33 -5.34 -18.78
CA LEU A 154 15.68 -6.51 -18.17
C LEU A 154 16.49 -7.06 -16.99
N GLY A 155 17.82 -7.09 -17.10
CA GLY A 155 18.68 -7.47 -15.98
C GLY A 155 18.62 -6.48 -14.82
N GLU A 156 18.67 -5.18 -15.11
CA GLU A 156 18.52 -4.11 -14.10
C GLU A 156 17.16 -4.17 -13.39
N LEU A 157 16.08 -4.42 -14.14
CA LEU A 157 14.73 -4.58 -13.60
C LEU A 157 14.63 -5.83 -12.72
N GLU A 158 15.15 -6.97 -13.16
CA GLU A 158 15.19 -8.22 -12.38
C GLU A 158 15.94 -8.02 -11.06
N GLU A 159 17.10 -7.38 -11.09
CA GLU A 159 17.92 -7.11 -9.90
C GLU A 159 17.24 -6.13 -8.94
N THR A 160 16.59 -5.10 -9.48
CA THR A 160 15.81 -4.13 -8.69
C THR A 160 14.61 -4.79 -8.00
N LEU A 161 13.87 -5.64 -8.72
CA LEU A 161 12.75 -6.40 -8.16
C LEU A 161 13.23 -7.38 -7.09
N ARG A 162 14.33 -8.11 -7.33
CA ARG A 162 14.93 -9.02 -6.36
C ARG A 162 15.34 -8.30 -5.08
N HIS A 163 16.03 -7.17 -5.19
CA HIS A 163 16.46 -6.39 -4.04
C HIS A 163 15.28 -5.81 -3.25
N ARG A 164 14.22 -5.38 -3.94
CA ARG A 164 12.98 -4.94 -3.28
C ARG A 164 12.28 -6.09 -2.56
N HIS A 165 12.15 -7.26 -3.19
CA HIS A 165 11.55 -8.43 -2.59
C HIS A 165 12.32 -8.87 -1.33
N GLU A 166 13.65 -8.86 -1.38
CA GLU A 166 14.52 -9.11 -0.23
C GLU A 166 14.30 -8.07 0.89
N LYS A 167 14.20 -6.78 0.54
CA LYS A 167 13.91 -5.71 1.52
C LYS A 167 12.52 -5.87 2.14
N ASN A 168 11.51 -6.24 1.36
CA ASN A 168 10.14 -6.41 1.81
C ASN A 168 10.01 -7.65 2.73
N THR A 169 10.62 -8.77 2.34
CA THR A 169 10.67 -9.99 3.16
C THR A 169 11.41 -9.74 4.48
N LYS A 170 12.52 -8.99 4.47
CA LYS A 170 13.20 -8.55 5.68
C LYS A 170 12.31 -7.66 6.56
N HIS A 171 11.66 -6.64 5.98
CA HIS A 171 10.75 -5.76 6.72
C HIS A 171 9.56 -6.51 7.34
N LYS A 172 8.98 -7.47 6.61
CA LYS A 172 7.94 -8.37 7.12
C LYS A 172 8.44 -9.20 8.30
N ALA A 173 9.64 -9.77 8.21
CA ALA A 173 10.26 -10.55 9.28
C ALA A 173 10.53 -9.69 10.53
N ASP A 174 11.07 -8.49 10.36
CA ASP A 174 11.32 -7.53 11.45
C ASP A 174 10.00 -7.12 12.14
N THR A 175 8.96 -6.85 11.34
CA THR A 175 7.62 -6.49 11.85
C THR A 175 6.98 -7.64 12.61
N LEU A 176 7.12 -8.88 12.12
CA LEU A 176 6.66 -10.08 12.82
C LEU A 176 7.43 -10.29 14.14
N GLY A 177 8.75 -10.10 14.14
CA GLY A 177 9.56 -10.15 15.36
C GLY A 177 9.08 -9.15 16.41
N ARG A 178 8.80 -7.90 15.99
CA ARG A 178 8.22 -6.87 16.86
C ARG A 178 6.83 -7.27 17.36
N LEU A 179 5.97 -7.85 16.52
CA LEU A 179 4.65 -8.35 16.93
C LEU A 179 4.76 -9.43 18.00
N VAL A 180 5.67 -10.39 17.83
CA VAL A 180 5.91 -11.47 18.81
C VAL A 180 6.44 -10.88 20.13
N GLU A 181 7.36 -9.92 20.08
CA GLU A 181 7.86 -9.23 21.27
C GLU A 181 6.75 -8.47 22.01
N LEU A 182 5.95 -7.68 21.27
CA LEU A 182 4.82 -6.92 21.83
C LEU A 182 3.78 -7.85 22.43
N ALA A 183 3.47 -8.96 21.76
CA ALA A 183 2.55 -9.96 22.25
C ALA A 183 3.05 -10.66 23.50
N GLY A 184 4.33 -11.03 23.57
CA GLY A 184 4.94 -11.60 24.78
C GLY A 184 4.85 -10.65 25.97
N ARG A 185 5.04 -9.34 25.75
CA ARG A 185 4.84 -8.30 26.80
C ARG A 185 3.38 -8.20 27.25
N VAL A 186 2.45 -8.40 26.32
CA VAL A 186 1.01 -8.41 26.63
C VAL A 186 0.63 -9.71 27.38
N GLU A 187 1.11 -10.88 26.94
CA GLU A 187 0.81 -12.21 27.51
C GLU A 187 1.35 -12.36 28.94
N PHE A 188 2.60 -11.94 29.20
CA PHE A 188 3.19 -11.87 30.57
C PHE A 188 2.34 -11.03 31.54
N HIS A 189 1.44 -10.24 31.00
CA HIS A 189 0.60 -9.31 31.72
C HIS A 189 -0.90 -9.65 31.65
N ILE A 190 -1.30 -10.67 30.88
CA ILE A 190 -2.66 -11.21 30.77
C ILE A 190 -2.94 -12.25 31.87
N ASP A 191 -1.94 -12.98 32.37
CA ASP A 191 -2.08 -13.90 33.52
C ASP A 191 -2.60 -13.25 34.81
N ARG A 192 -2.86 -11.93 34.80
CA ARG A 192 -3.40 -11.15 35.91
C ARG A 192 -4.72 -10.41 35.62
N VAL A 193 -5.28 -10.51 34.40
CA VAL A 193 -6.47 -9.72 34.01
C VAL A 193 -7.40 -10.52 33.10
N ASP A 194 -8.54 -10.96 33.64
CA ASP A 194 -9.61 -11.75 32.97
C ASP A 194 -10.41 -11.00 31.88
N VAL A 195 -9.94 -9.85 31.38
CA VAL A 195 -10.80 -8.85 30.69
C VAL A 195 -10.43 -8.59 29.23
N PHE A 196 -9.52 -9.34 28.62
CA PHE A 196 -9.32 -9.22 27.18
C PHE A 196 -10.33 -10.09 26.42
N ASP A 197 -11.22 -9.42 25.69
CA ASP A 197 -12.06 -10.05 24.67
C ASP A 197 -11.18 -10.91 23.78
N LYS A 198 -11.53 -12.20 23.72
CA LYS A 198 -10.96 -13.19 22.81
C LYS A 198 -11.43 -12.92 21.37
N ASP A 199 -11.34 -11.68 20.91
CA ASP A 199 -11.56 -11.35 19.51
C ASP A 199 -10.49 -12.10 18.71
N GLY A 200 -10.96 -13.18 18.07
CA GLY A 200 -10.17 -14.36 17.73
C GLY A 200 -9.01 -14.13 16.77
N ASP A 201 -8.92 -12.98 16.12
CA ASP A 201 -7.91 -12.75 15.08
C ASP A 201 -6.50 -12.59 15.66
N ILE A 202 -6.31 -11.79 16.72
CA ILE A 202 -4.97 -11.57 17.30
C ILE A 202 -4.52 -12.82 18.05
N TRP A 203 -5.42 -13.45 18.80
CA TRP A 203 -5.09 -14.67 19.55
C TRP A 203 -4.84 -15.85 18.61
N ALA A 204 -5.63 -16.02 17.54
CA ALA A 204 -5.33 -17.04 16.52
C ALA A 204 -4.03 -16.75 15.77
N LEU A 205 -3.68 -15.48 15.56
CA LEU A 205 -2.40 -15.07 14.97
C LEU A 205 -1.22 -15.50 15.84
N LEU A 206 -1.31 -15.21 17.15
CA LEU A 206 -0.29 -15.57 18.12
C LEU A 206 -0.21 -17.08 18.34
N GLU A 207 -1.36 -17.76 18.36
CA GLU A 207 -1.43 -19.19 18.55
C GLU A 207 -0.91 -19.96 17.34
N LYS A 208 -1.09 -19.44 16.10
CA LYS A 208 -0.45 -20.00 14.90
C LYS A 208 1.06 -19.81 14.89
N VAL A 209 1.54 -18.61 15.21
CA VAL A 209 2.98 -18.34 15.33
C VAL A 209 3.62 -19.19 16.44
N ARG A 210 2.88 -19.44 17.52
CA ARG A 210 3.33 -20.28 18.65
C ARG A 210 3.29 -21.79 18.34
N LYS A 211 2.40 -22.27 17.46
CA LYS A 211 2.20 -23.70 17.15
C LYS A 211 3.15 -24.26 16.07
N ASP A 212 4.30 -23.63 15.83
CA ASP A 212 5.29 -24.07 14.84
C ASP A 212 4.75 -24.17 13.39
N GLU A 213 3.69 -23.42 13.03
CA GLU A 213 3.46 -23.14 11.62
C GLU A 213 4.63 -22.27 11.13
N SER A 214 5.40 -22.78 10.16
CA SER A 214 6.55 -22.09 9.55
C SER A 214 6.23 -20.60 9.36
N PRO A 215 6.94 -19.68 10.04
CA PRO A 215 6.69 -18.24 9.94
C PRO A 215 6.71 -17.76 8.47
N ARG A 216 7.40 -18.50 7.60
CA ARG A 216 7.49 -18.25 6.16
C ARG A 216 6.15 -18.29 5.45
N ASP A 217 5.35 -19.32 5.69
CA ASP A 217 4.06 -19.54 5.00
C ASP A 217 3.02 -18.50 5.46
N PHE A 218 3.16 -18.05 6.70
CA PHE A 218 2.36 -16.96 7.25
C PHE A 218 2.73 -15.59 6.66
N LEU A 219 4.03 -15.31 6.47
CA LEU A 219 4.53 -14.07 5.89
C LEU A 219 4.19 -13.91 4.39
N GLU A 220 4.04 -15.03 3.67
CA GLU A 220 3.61 -15.04 2.27
C GLU A 220 2.13 -14.68 2.13
N THR A 221 1.28 -15.10 3.07
CA THR A 221 -0.19 -14.94 2.95
C THR A 221 -0.74 -13.62 3.49
N LYS A 222 0.00 -12.89 4.32
CA LYS A 222 -0.48 -11.64 4.94
C LYS A 222 0.25 -10.40 4.41
N LYS A 223 -0.54 -9.35 4.14
CA LYS A 223 -0.03 -8.04 3.70
C LYS A 223 0.73 -7.36 4.84
N THR A 224 1.85 -6.70 4.50
CA THR A 224 2.65 -5.87 5.43
C THR A 224 1.78 -4.89 6.21
N ALA A 225 0.88 -4.19 5.52
CA ALA A 225 -0.03 -3.22 6.12
C ALA A 225 -0.89 -3.81 7.24
N TYR A 226 -1.34 -5.06 7.10
CA TYR A 226 -2.10 -5.74 8.15
C TYR A 226 -1.24 -6.03 9.38
N LEU A 227 0.00 -6.49 9.18
CA LEU A 227 0.93 -6.75 10.29
C LEU A 227 1.29 -5.47 11.05
N GLU A 228 1.55 -4.37 10.33
CA GLU A 228 1.80 -3.05 10.92
C GLU A 228 0.58 -2.52 11.68
N GLU A 229 -0.63 -2.71 11.14
CA GLU A 229 -1.86 -2.35 11.83
C GLU A 229 -2.02 -3.12 13.15
N GLN A 230 -1.79 -4.44 13.15
CA GLN A 230 -1.86 -5.24 14.37
C GLN A 230 -0.78 -4.81 15.38
N ALA A 231 0.43 -4.48 14.92
CA ALA A 231 1.49 -3.98 15.80
C ALA A 231 1.07 -2.66 16.46
N GLY A 232 0.52 -1.72 15.68
CA GLY A 232 0.00 -0.46 16.19
C GLY A 232 -1.16 -0.62 17.17
N ARG A 233 -2.01 -1.64 16.99
CA ARG A 233 -3.08 -1.99 17.95
C ARG A 233 -2.50 -2.47 19.29
N LEU A 234 -1.52 -3.38 19.26
CA LEU A 234 -0.85 -3.87 20.47
C LEU A 234 -0.10 -2.76 21.22
N GLU A 235 0.57 -1.87 20.51
CA GLU A 235 1.25 -0.71 21.11
C GLU A 235 0.27 0.23 21.81
N LYS A 236 -0.87 0.53 21.20
CA LYS A 236 -1.92 1.33 21.83
C LYS A 236 -2.44 0.67 23.12
N ILE A 237 -2.57 -0.66 23.13
CA ILE A 237 -2.97 -1.41 24.33
C ILE A 237 -1.91 -1.24 25.43
N LEU A 238 -0.64 -1.43 25.11
CA LEU A 238 0.46 -1.25 26.06
C LEU A 238 0.55 0.20 26.58
N SER A 239 0.34 1.21 25.72
CA SER A 239 0.33 2.62 26.13
C SER A 239 -0.84 2.94 27.06
N ARG A 240 -2.06 2.44 26.77
CA ARG A 240 -3.21 2.60 27.67
C ARG A 240 -2.91 1.98 29.04
N ARG A 241 -2.27 0.81 29.05
CA ARG A 241 -1.90 0.13 30.30
C ARG A 241 -0.87 0.91 31.11
N ALA A 242 0.14 1.50 30.46
CA ALA A 242 1.10 2.36 31.14
C ALA A 242 0.42 3.55 31.82
N LEU A 243 -0.55 4.19 31.15
CA LEU A 243 -1.37 5.24 31.74
C LEU A 243 -2.23 4.74 32.92
N TYR A 244 -2.81 3.54 32.81
CA TYR A 244 -3.52 2.91 33.93
C TYR A 244 -2.62 2.59 35.13
N ALA A 245 -1.39 2.16 34.88
CA ALA A 245 -0.42 1.91 35.95
C ALA A 245 -0.04 3.22 36.66
N GLU A 246 0.25 4.28 35.90
CA GLU A 246 0.60 5.59 36.45
C GLU A 246 -0.55 6.23 37.24
N THR A 247 -1.79 6.11 36.74
CA THR A 247 -2.98 6.60 37.45
C THR A 247 -3.24 5.79 38.72
N LYS A 248 -3.13 4.46 38.67
CA LYS A 248 -3.27 3.62 39.86
C LYS A 248 -2.17 3.87 40.90
N GLU A 249 -0.95 4.15 40.48
CA GLU A 249 0.15 4.52 41.37
C GLU A 249 -0.12 5.88 42.05
N LYS A 250 -0.65 6.86 41.30
CA LYS A 250 -1.11 8.14 41.86
C LYS A 250 -2.27 7.94 42.84
N GLU A 251 -3.28 7.17 42.47
CA GLU A 251 -4.44 6.89 43.33
C GLU A 251 -4.03 6.16 44.61
N THR A 252 -3.15 5.15 44.52
CA THR A 252 -2.65 4.43 45.70
C THR A 252 -1.73 5.31 46.56
N GLY A 253 -0.92 6.17 45.95
CA GLY A 253 -0.12 7.17 46.67
C GLY A 253 -0.97 8.25 47.36
N GLU A 254 -2.02 8.73 46.70
CA GLU A 254 -2.99 9.67 47.26
C GLU A 254 -3.83 9.03 48.36
N MET A 255 -4.26 7.78 48.19
CA MET A 255 -5.00 7.02 49.19
C MET A 255 -4.12 6.66 50.39
N ALA A 256 -2.86 6.31 50.18
CA ALA A 256 -1.88 6.13 51.26
C ALA A 256 -1.60 7.47 51.98
N GLY A 257 -1.48 8.58 51.25
CA GLY A 257 -1.33 9.91 51.82
C GLY A 257 -2.59 10.43 52.53
N PHE A 258 -3.78 10.01 52.10
CA PHE A 258 -5.07 10.29 52.75
C PHE A 258 -5.21 9.47 54.04
N LEU A 259 -4.87 8.19 54.00
CA LEU A 259 -4.80 7.34 55.19
C LEU A 259 -3.78 7.86 56.20
N ASN A 260 -2.62 8.34 55.76
CA ASN A 260 -1.61 8.90 56.66
C ASN A 260 -2.04 10.24 57.28
N ARG A 261 -2.74 11.10 56.52
CA ARG A 261 -3.30 12.36 57.03
C ARG A 261 -4.44 12.14 58.02
N ASN A 262 -5.35 11.21 57.73
CA ASN A 262 -6.46 10.89 58.63
C ASN A 262 -6.00 10.13 59.89
N ARG A 263 -4.87 9.42 59.83
CA ARG A 263 -4.27 8.77 61.01
C ARG A 263 -3.66 9.78 61.99
N VAL A 264 -3.35 11.00 61.55
CA VAL A 264 -2.84 12.08 62.41
C VAL A 264 -3.98 12.88 63.04
N GLU A 265 -5.12 13.05 62.37
CA GLU A 265 -6.28 13.76 62.93
C GLU A 265 -7.18 12.91 63.84
N THR A 266 -7.16 11.58 63.73
CA THR A 266 -7.99 10.69 64.59
C THR A 266 -7.35 10.27 65.92
N VAL A 267 -6.10 10.68 66.18
CA VAL A 267 -5.37 10.36 67.43
C VAL A 267 -5.56 11.45 68.51
N LEU A 268 -6.25 12.53 68.20
CA LEU A 268 -6.56 13.60 69.16
C LEU A 268 -8.07 13.76 69.26
N ASP A 269 -8.61 13.58 70.47
CA ASP A 269 -10.03 13.71 70.86
C ASP A 269 -11.01 12.61 70.45
N CYS A 270 -10.97 11.47 71.16
CA CYS A 270 -12.18 10.94 71.79
C CYS A 270 -11.84 9.93 72.90
N GLY A 271 -12.07 10.34 74.15
CA GLY A 271 -12.15 9.42 75.28
C GLY A 271 -13.43 8.60 75.23
N GLY A 272 -13.33 7.30 75.55
CA GLY A 272 -14.45 6.51 76.09
C GLY A 272 -15.11 5.47 75.20
N GLU A 273 -14.85 5.42 73.89
CA GLU A 273 -15.38 4.34 73.03
C GLU A 273 -14.27 3.35 72.69
N THR A 274 -14.55 2.06 72.89
CA THR A 274 -13.55 1.00 72.67
C THR A 274 -13.21 0.91 71.19
N GLU A 275 -11.93 0.71 70.86
CA GLU A 275 -11.43 0.58 69.48
C GLU A 275 -12.24 -0.41 68.62
N ALA A 276 -12.84 -1.41 69.27
CA ALA A 276 -13.74 -2.40 68.66
C ALA A 276 -15.02 -1.78 68.06
N GLU A 277 -15.63 -0.78 68.70
CA GLU A 277 -16.83 -0.11 68.20
C GLU A 277 -16.51 0.76 66.98
N ARG A 278 -15.33 1.38 66.95
CA ARG A 278 -14.84 2.13 65.78
C ARG A 278 -14.58 1.21 64.58
N ILE A 279 -13.94 0.05 64.81
CA ILE A 279 -13.71 -0.96 63.76
C ILE A 279 -15.05 -1.49 63.23
N HIS A 280 -16.02 -1.76 64.10
CA HIS A 280 -17.36 -2.20 63.68
C HIS A 280 -18.14 -1.13 62.90
N ALA A 281 -18.00 0.16 63.23
CA ALA A 281 -18.60 1.25 62.48
C ALA A 281 -17.99 1.39 61.07
N VAL A 282 -16.65 1.24 60.95
CA VAL A 282 -15.94 1.25 59.66
C VAL A 282 -16.35 0.05 58.79
N LEU A 283 -16.49 -1.13 59.38
CA LEU A 283 -16.95 -2.34 58.68
C LEU A 283 -18.43 -2.24 58.24
N ARG A 284 -19.31 -1.61 59.03
CA ARG A 284 -20.70 -1.32 58.60
C ARG A 284 -20.76 -0.30 57.46
N ASN A 285 -19.84 0.66 57.44
CA ASN A 285 -19.75 1.60 56.33
C ASN A 285 -19.18 0.94 55.07
N SER A 286 -18.25 -0.02 55.19
CA SER A 286 -17.73 -0.76 54.03
C SER A 286 -18.79 -1.66 53.39
N SER A 287 -19.66 -2.30 54.19
CA SER A 287 -20.77 -3.10 53.64
C SER A 287 -21.81 -2.24 52.91
N LYS A 288 -22.10 -1.03 53.44
CA LYS A 288 -22.96 -0.06 52.77
C LYS A 288 -22.35 0.46 51.47
N ILE A 289 -21.05 0.73 51.45
CA ILE A 289 -20.31 1.13 50.25
C ILE A 289 -20.35 0.02 49.20
N ASN A 290 -20.11 -1.23 49.59
CA ASN A 290 -20.17 -2.36 48.66
C ASN A 290 -21.57 -2.54 48.06
N SER A 291 -22.63 -2.38 48.85
CA SER A 291 -24.01 -2.45 48.34
C SER A 291 -24.32 -1.36 47.31
N LEU A 292 -23.76 -0.14 47.47
CA LEU A 292 -23.89 0.94 46.49
C LEU A 292 -23.09 0.66 45.21
N PHE A 293 -21.93 0.01 45.33
CA PHE A 293 -21.15 -0.43 44.16
C PHE A 293 -21.89 -1.50 43.36
N ASP A 294 -22.49 -2.49 44.02
CA ASP A 294 -23.24 -3.55 43.37
C ASP A 294 -24.50 -3.01 42.66
N GLU A 295 -25.22 -2.08 43.30
CA GLU A 295 -26.36 -1.40 42.68
C GLU A 295 -25.93 -0.59 41.44
N ASN A 296 -24.86 0.20 41.53
CA ASN A 296 -24.34 0.96 40.40
C ASN A 296 -23.88 0.04 39.25
N LYS A 297 -23.24 -1.08 39.57
CA LYS A 297 -22.82 -2.08 38.58
C LYS A 297 -24.02 -2.66 37.85
N PHE A 298 -25.08 -3.01 38.59
CA PHE A 298 -26.33 -3.51 38.01
C PHE A 298 -26.98 -2.48 37.06
N GLN A 299 -27.08 -1.22 37.47
CA GLN A 299 -27.65 -0.15 36.64
C GLN A 299 -26.87 0.08 35.33
N ILE A 300 -25.53 -0.02 35.38
CA ILE A 300 -24.67 0.09 34.19
C ILE A 300 -24.91 -1.09 33.24
N THR A 301 -24.94 -2.32 33.74
CA THR A 301 -25.19 -3.52 32.93
C THR A 301 -26.53 -3.44 32.22
N LEU A 302 -27.59 -3.04 32.94
CA LEU A 302 -28.94 -2.88 32.38
C LEU A 302 -28.97 -1.83 31.24
N ALA A 303 -28.25 -0.72 31.41
CA ALA A 303 -28.16 0.33 30.40
C ALA A 303 -27.43 -0.14 29.13
N LEU A 304 -26.39 -0.97 29.28
CA LEU A 304 -25.64 -1.54 28.16
C LEU A 304 -26.46 -2.58 27.38
N GLU A 305 -27.16 -3.48 28.07
CA GLU A 305 -28.04 -4.46 27.42
C GLU A 305 -29.16 -3.79 26.61
N LYS A 306 -29.74 -2.72 27.15
CA LYS A 306 -30.73 -1.91 26.44
C LYS A 306 -30.16 -1.25 25.17
N ARG A 307 -28.89 -0.86 25.20
CA ARG A 307 -28.18 -0.27 24.04
C ARG A 307 -27.89 -1.32 22.97
N ILE A 308 -27.44 -2.51 23.38
CA ILE A 308 -27.14 -3.63 22.46
C ILE A 308 -28.40 -4.08 21.73
N SER A 309 -29.53 -4.21 22.43
CA SER A 309 -30.80 -4.59 21.80
C SER A 309 -31.28 -3.56 20.78
N THR A 310 -31.07 -2.27 21.03
CA THR A 310 -31.40 -1.22 20.04
C THR A 310 -30.51 -1.31 18.80
N LEU A 311 -29.22 -1.57 18.97
CA LEU A 311 -28.27 -1.72 17.86
C LEU A 311 -28.55 -2.95 17.00
N LYS A 312 -28.89 -4.09 17.62
CA LYS A 312 -29.32 -5.30 16.88
C LYS A 312 -30.55 -5.02 16.03
N ARG A 313 -31.55 -4.34 16.59
CA ARG A 313 -32.76 -3.98 15.83
C ARG A 313 -32.46 -3.12 14.60
N ILE A 314 -31.57 -2.14 14.73
CA ILE A 314 -31.12 -1.30 13.60
C ILE A 314 -30.36 -2.12 12.56
N SER A 315 -29.55 -3.10 12.99
CA SER A 315 -28.84 -4.01 12.09
C SER A 315 -29.82 -4.87 11.28
N ASP A 316 -30.82 -5.45 11.95
CA ASP A 316 -31.81 -6.32 11.32
C ASP A 316 -32.70 -5.52 10.34
N GLU A 317 -33.10 -4.30 10.71
CA GLU A 317 -33.83 -3.37 9.83
C GLU A 317 -33.03 -3.00 8.56
N ASN A 318 -31.70 -2.99 8.62
CA ASN A 318 -30.84 -2.69 7.47
C ASN A 318 -30.48 -3.93 6.62
N CYS A 319 -30.65 -5.14 7.15
CA CYS A 319 -30.30 -6.39 6.47
C CYS A 319 -31.40 -6.87 5.49
N ALA A 320 -32.62 -6.34 5.60
CA ALA A 320 -33.77 -6.72 4.77
C ALA A 320 -33.74 -6.20 3.31
N ILE A 321 -32.60 -5.70 2.80
CA ILE A 321 -32.44 -5.20 1.41
C ILE A 321 -31.56 -6.18 0.59
N SER A 322 -31.75 -7.48 0.78
CA SER A 322 -31.04 -8.52 0.00
C SER A 322 -32.05 -9.41 -0.71
N GLU A 323 -32.61 -8.90 -1.81
CA GLU A 323 -33.11 -9.74 -2.89
C GLU A 323 -32.11 -9.66 -4.07
N GLU A 324 -31.88 -10.82 -4.67
CA GLU A 324 -30.79 -11.15 -5.61
C GLU A 324 -30.65 -10.14 -6.77
N PRO A 325 -29.43 -9.70 -7.14
CA PRO A 325 -29.31 -8.68 -8.16
C PRO A 325 -29.10 -9.29 -9.56
N ASP A 326 -30.04 -8.97 -10.43
CA ASP A 326 -29.89 -8.91 -11.88
C ASP A 326 -28.63 -8.09 -12.24
N THR A 327 -27.74 -8.63 -13.07
CA THR A 327 -26.36 -8.13 -13.29
C THR A 327 -26.26 -6.77 -13.98
N GLN A 328 -27.37 -6.22 -14.48
CA GLN A 328 -27.45 -4.85 -15.02
C GLN A 328 -27.86 -3.83 -13.93
N ASN A 329 -28.62 -4.26 -12.92
CA ASN A 329 -29.10 -3.42 -11.81
C ASN A 329 -28.04 -3.27 -10.70
N THR A 330 -27.02 -4.15 -10.69
CA THR A 330 -25.88 -4.07 -9.77
C THR A 330 -25.06 -2.79 -9.94
N TYR A 331 -24.76 -2.35 -11.17
CA TYR A 331 -23.91 -1.17 -11.37
C TYR A 331 -24.59 0.14 -10.92
N GLU A 332 -25.86 0.34 -11.27
CA GLU A 332 -26.63 1.50 -10.78
C GLU A 332 -26.81 1.47 -9.26
N THR A 333 -27.01 0.28 -8.69
CA THR A 333 -27.10 0.09 -7.24
C THR A 333 -25.77 0.39 -6.56
N LEU A 334 -24.64 0.01 -7.16
CA LEU A 334 -23.30 0.34 -6.66
C LEU A 334 -23.03 1.84 -6.71
N LEU A 335 -23.36 2.52 -7.81
CA LEU A 335 -23.25 3.99 -7.91
C LEU A 335 -24.13 4.72 -6.88
N LYS A 336 -25.36 4.23 -6.65
CA LYS A 336 -26.23 4.76 -5.58
C LYS A 336 -25.64 4.52 -4.18
N LYS A 337 -25.03 3.36 -3.94
CA LYS A 337 -24.34 3.04 -2.69
C LYS A 337 -23.10 3.92 -2.49
N GLU A 338 -22.31 4.14 -3.53
CA GLU A 338 -21.12 5.00 -3.50
C GLU A 338 -21.50 6.47 -3.23
N ALA A 339 -22.51 7.01 -3.91
CA ALA A 339 -23.03 8.34 -3.63
C ALA A 339 -23.59 8.47 -2.20
N ASN A 340 -24.21 7.42 -1.67
CA ASN A 340 -24.64 7.36 -0.28
C ASN A 340 -23.46 7.34 0.70
N ILE A 341 -22.41 6.57 0.42
CA ILE A 341 -21.20 6.52 1.24
C ILE A 341 -20.54 7.91 1.27
N GLU A 342 -20.35 8.53 0.11
CA GLU A 342 -19.77 9.88 0.02
C GLU A 342 -20.62 10.91 0.80
N GLY A 343 -21.96 10.80 0.72
CA GLY A 343 -22.89 11.61 1.51
C GLY A 343 -22.77 11.39 3.01
N LEU A 344 -22.59 10.13 3.45
CA LEU A 344 -22.39 9.77 4.86
C LEU A 344 -21.02 10.21 5.38
N GLU A 345 -19.96 10.13 4.58
CA GLU A 345 -18.63 10.63 4.92
C GLU A 345 -18.65 12.14 5.14
N LYS A 346 -19.25 12.90 4.22
CA LYS A 346 -19.42 14.35 4.38
C LYS A 346 -20.22 14.70 5.63
N ARG A 347 -21.24 13.89 5.96
CA ARG A 347 -22.06 14.06 7.17
C ARG A 347 -21.27 13.78 8.43
N THR A 348 -20.57 12.66 8.49
CA THR A 348 -19.78 12.27 9.68
C THR A 348 -18.64 13.24 9.95
N GLU A 349 -17.99 13.76 8.91
CA GLU A 349 -16.92 14.75 9.06
C GLU A 349 -17.44 16.07 9.66
N LEU A 350 -18.57 16.59 9.15
CA LEU A 350 -19.20 17.78 9.73
C LEU A 350 -19.66 17.55 11.19
N ILE A 351 -20.16 16.36 11.51
CA ILE A 351 -20.55 16.00 12.88
C ILE A 351 -19.33 15.99 13.81
N LYS A 352 -18.20 15.42 13.38
CA LYS A 352 -16.95 15.42 14.15
C LYS A 352 -16.51 16.86 14.45
N GLN A 353 -16.45 17.71 13.43
CA GLN A 353 -16.07 19.12 13.60
C GLN A 353 -16.99 19.86 14.58
N ILE A 354 -18.31 19.66 14.48
CA ILE A 354 -19.30 20.25 15.41
C ILE A 354 -19.04 19.76 16.85
N ASN A 355 -18.82 18.46 17.05
CA ASN A 355 -18.61 17.89 18.38
C ASN A 355 -17.33 18.41 19.04
N THR A 356 -16.19 18.38 18.33
CA THR A 356 -14.92 18.88 18.84
C THR A 356 -15.04 20.35 19.25
N LEU A 357 -15.66 21.17 18.40
CA LEU A 357 -15.77 22.60 18.63
C LEU A 357 -16.79 22.94 19.75
N TYR A 358 -17.79 22.08 19.95
CA TYR A 358 -18.71 22.15 21.09
C TYR A 358 -18.04 21.77 22.41
N GLU A 359 -17.20 20.74 22.42
CA GLU A 359 -16.42 20.35 23.60
C GLU A 359 -15.43 21.44 24.01
N ASP A 360 -14.70 22.00 23.04
CA ASP A 360 -13.82 23.17 23.24
C ASP A 360 -14.58 24.36 23.87
N ARG A 361 -15.79 24.66 23.35
CA ARG A 361 -16.63 25.72 23.89
C ARG A 361 -16.98 25.44 25.36
N ASN A 362 -17.41 24.22 25.68
CA ASN A 362 -17.80 23.87 27.04
C ASN A 362 -16.62 23.90 28.01
N ALA A 363 -15.42 23.51 27.57
CA ALA A 363 -14.20 23.66 28.36
C ALA A 363 -13.90 25.12 28.69
N LEU A 364 -14.05 26.03 27.71
CA LEU A 364 -13.90 27.47 27.94
C LEU A 364 -14.97 28.03 28.89
N VAL A 365 -16.22 27.57 28.78
CA VAL A 365 -17.29 27.97 29.72
C VAL A 365 -16.96 27.52 31.14
N ALA A 366 -16.45 26.30 31.33
CA ALA A 366 -16.02 25.80 32.63
C ALA A 366 -14.88 26.67 33.21
N GLN A 367 -13.85 26.96 32.40
CA GLN A 367 -12.75 27.84 32.81
C GLN A 367 -13.23 29.25 33.22
N ILE A 368 -14.16 29.82 32.46
CA ILE A 368 -14.75 31.13 32.80
C ILE A 368 -15.56 31.05 34.09
N SER A 369 -16.34 29.98 34.29
CA SER A 369 -17.11 29.79 35.52
C SER A 369 -16.20 29.68 36.75
N ASP A 370 -15.10 28.94 36.65
CA ASP A 370 -14.14 28.81 37.74
C ASP A 370 -13.39 30.12 37.99
N PHE A 371 -13.07 30.85 36.92
CA PHE A 371 -12.51 32.19 37.04
C PHE A 371 -13.49 33.14 37.74
N GLU A 372 -14.78 33.11 37.41
CA GLU A 372 -15.81 33.93 38.04
C GLU A 372 -15.99 33.60 39.53
N LYS A 373 -15.97 32.31 39.90
CA LYS A 373 -15.99 31.88 41.31
C LYS A 373 -14.80 32.47 42.07
N ASN A 374 -13.60 32.38 41.50
CA ASN A 374 -12.39 32.94 42.09
C ASN A 374 -12.43 34.47 42.17
N THR A 375 -13.09 35.15 41.23
CA THR A 375 -13.21 36.61 41.28
C THR A 375 -14.19 37.13 42.33
N LYS A 376 -15.14 36.29 42.77
CA LYS A 376 -16.13 36.60 43.82
C LYS A 376 -15.57 36.45 45.23
N ASP A 377 -14.40 35.82 45.38
CA ASP A 377 -13.70 35.68 46.65
C ASP A 377 -13.18 37.04 47.14
N PRO A 378 -13.67 37.57 48.28
CA PRO A 378 -13.21 38.85 48.82
C PRO A 378 -11.73 38.80 49.26
N GLU A 379 -11.20 37.62 49.61
CA GLU A 379 -9.80 37.47 50.02
C GLU A 379 -8.81 37.73 48.87
N ARG A 380 -9.31 37.69 47.63
CA ARG A 380 -8.55 37.97 46.41
C ARG A 380 -7.93 39.38 46.39
N LEU A 381 -8.57 40.36 47.05
CA LEU A 381 -8.07 41.75 47.13
C LEU A 381 -6.80 41.87 47.97
N PHE A 382 -6.55 40.93 48.89
CA PHE A 382 -5.36 40.91 49.75
C PHE A 382 -4.17 40.17 49.11
N LYS A 383 -4.35 39.58 47.92
CA LYS A 383 -3.27 39.00 47.11
C LYS A 383 -2.52 40.11 46.37
N ALA A 384 -1.25 39.87 46.02
CA ALA A 384 -0.38 40.87 45.38
C ALA A 384 -1.06 41.65 44.23
N SER A 385 -1.01 42.98 44.28
CA SER A 385 -1.76 43.93 43.44
C SER A 385 -1.61 43.73 41.92
N PHE A 386 -0.46 43.22 41.45
CA PHE A 386 -0.24 42.92 40.03
C PHE A 386 -0.97 41.68 39.51
N ARG A 387 -1.51 40.81 40.38
CA ARG A 387 -2.25 39.59 39.98
C ARG A 387 -3.63 39.91 39.44
N LEU A 388 -4.34 40.87 40.04
CA LEU A 388 -5.71 41.27 39.63
C LEU A 388 -5.77 41.75 38.17
N LEU A 389 -4.77 42.51 37.74
CA LEU A 389 -4.72 43.04 36.37
C LEU A 389 -4.39 41.96 35.33
N LYS A 390 -3.54 40.99 35.70
CA LYS A 390 -3.23 39.82 34.85
C LYS A 390 -4.46 38.92 34.73
N GLU A 391 -5.16 38.69 35.83
CA GLU A 391 -6.42 37.98 35.90
C GLU A 391 -7.47 38.63 34.98
N GLU A 392 -7.68 39.95 35.06
CA GLU A 392 -8.66 40.63 34.21
C GLU A 392 -8.29 40.58 32.72
N LYS A 393 -6.99 40.65 32.39
CA LYS A 393 -6.52 40.43 31.00
C LYS A 393 -6.83 39.00 30.54
N HIS A 394 -6.57 38.01 31.39
CA HIS A 394 -6.86 36.60 31.08
C HIS A 394 -8.35 36.36 30.89
N ARG A 395 -9.20 36.91 31.78
CA ARG A 395 -10.66 36.90 31.66
C ARG A 395 -11.12 37.39 30.29
N LYS A 396 -10.66 38.58 29.88
CA LYS A 396 -10.99 39.16 28.57
C LYS A 396 -10.59 38.24 27.41
N THR A 397 -9.41 37.63 27.47
CA THR A 397 -8.96 36.67 26.45
C THR A 397 -9.88 35.45 26.37
N LEU A 398 -10.29 34.88 27.52
CA LEU A 398 -11.20 33.74 27.55
C LEU A 398 -12.58 34.07 26.96
N PHE A 399 -13.15 35.23 27.29
CA PHE A 399 -14.42 35.68 26.70
C PHE A 399 -14.33 35.90 25.18
N ILE A 400 -13.22 36.47 24.70
CA ILE A 400 -12.98 36.63 23.25
C ILE A 400 -12.88 35.26 22.58
N ALA A 401 -12.15 34.31 23.17
CA ALA A 401 -12.00 32.96 22.64
C ALA A 401 -13.35 32.21 22.61
N LEU A 402 -14.12 32.28 23.71
CA LEU A 402 -15.45 31.67 23.81
C LEU A 402 -16.39 32.20 22.73
N ARG A 403 -16.38 33.52 22.49
CA ARG A 403 -17.19 34.14 21.45
C ARG A 403 -16.81 33.63 20.06
N LYS A 404 -15.52 33.65 19.71
CA LYS A 404 -15.03 33.16 18.40
C LYS A 404 -15.46 31.72 18.17
N LYS A 405 -15.25 30.83 19.16
CA LYS A 405 -15.68 29.44 19.10
C LYS A 405 -17.20 29.32 18.95
N THR A 406 -17.98 30.12 19.67
CA THR A 406 -19.45 30.09 19.57
C THR A 406 -19.94 30.56 18.20
N GLU A 407 -19.34 31.60 17.60
CA GLU A 407 -19.66 32.06 16.25
C GLU A 407 -19.30 31.00 15.18
N THR A 408 -18.13 30.37 15.29
CA THR A 408 -17.74 29.25 14.41
C THR A 408 -18.67 28.04 14.56
N LEU A 409 -19.11 27.75 15.79
CA LEU A 409 -20.07 26.65 16.03
C LEU A 409 -21.42 26.94 15.37
N ARG A 410 -21.91 28.17 15.47
CA ARG A 410 -23.15 28.59 14.81
C ARG A 410 -23.06 28.46 13.29
N SER A 411 -21.94 28.86 12.68
CA SER A 411 -21.77 28.74 11.23
C SER A 411 -21.71 27.28 10.78
N LEU A 412 -21.05 26.40 11.54
CA LEU A 412 -21.05 24.96 11.28
C LEU A 412 -22.44 24.33 11.43
N LEU A 413 -23.19 24.71 12.45
CA LEU A 413 -24.57 24.25 12.66
C LEU A 413 -25.52 24.72 11.54
N ALA A 414 -25.36 25.97 11.08
CA ALA A 414 -26.11 26.49 9.94
C ALA A 414 -25.75 25.74 8.65
N LYS A 415 -24.45 25.47 8.42
CA LYS A 415 -23.98 24.66 7.29
C LYS A 415 -24.56 23.24 7.33
N TYR A 416 -24.52 22.58 8.48
CA TYR A 416 -25.11 21.25 8.67
C TYR A 416 -26.61 21.24 8.35
N LYS A 417 -27.36 22.23 8.85
CA LYS A 417 -28.80 22.35 8.57
C LYS A 417 -29.07 22.59 7.08
N ALA A 418 -28.26 23.40 6.41
CA ALA A 418 -28.38 23.66 4.98
C ALA A 418 -28.06 22.42 4.12
N THR A 419 -27.04 21.64 4.51
CA THR A 419 -26.63 20.45 3.75
C THR A 419 -27.56 19.26 3.96
N PHE A 420 -28.02 19.01 5.19
CA PHE A 420 -28.76 17.79 5.54
C PHE A 420 -30.24 18.02 5.85
N HIS A 421 -30.74 19.24 5.67
CA HIS A 421 -32.13 19.65 5.91
C HIS A 421 -32.69 19.27 7.30
N SER A 422 -31.79 18.99 8.25
CA SER A 422 -32.11 18.51 9.59
C SER A 422 -31.32 19.30 10.62
N ALA A 423 -31.96 19.63 11.74
CA ALA A 423 -31.28 20.29 12.85
C ALA A 423 -30.33 19.29 13.53
N PHE A 424 -29.13 19.75 13.88
CA PHE A 424 -28.22 18.96 14.70
C PHE A 424 -28.76 18.89 16.14
N THR A 425 -29.14 17.70 16.58
CA THR A 425 -29.71 17.47 17.91
C THR A 425 -28.73 16.66 18.77
N LYS A 426 -28.58 17.07 20.03
CA LYS A 426 -27.82 16.33 21.06
C LYS A 426 -28.76 16.12 22.24
N ASN A 427 -28.91 14.88 22.70
CA ASN A 427 -29.87 14.51 23.75
C ASN A 427 -31.31 14.95 23.45
N ARG A 428 -31.76 14.82 22.19
CA ARG A 428 -33.09 15.23 21.69
C ARG A 428 -33.37 16.74 21.70
N VAL A 429 -32.38 17.57 22.03
CA VAL A 429 -32.51 19.04 22.00
C VAL A 429 -31.66 19.59 20.87
N SER A 430 -32.16 20.61 20.18
CA SER A 430 -31.40 21.34 19.15
C SER A 430 -30.19 22.00 19.78
N LEU A 431 -28.99 21.66 19.31
CA LEU A 431 -27.75 22.20 19.90
C LEU A 431 -27.68 23.73 19.78
N LEU A 432 -28.23 24.27 18.69
CA LEU A 432 -28.30 25.72 18.47
C LEU A 432 -29.16 26.40 19.54
N GLN A 433 -30.31 25.81 19.89
CA GLN A 433 -31.19 26.33 20.94
C GLN A 433 -30.49 26.25 22.30
N THR A 434 -29.81 25.14 22.62
CA THR A 434 -29.04 24.99 23.85
C THR A 434 -27.97 26.09 23.99
N ILE A 435 -27.28 26.43 22.90
CA ILE A 435 -26.27 27.50 22.90
C ILE A 435 -26.92 28.86 23.10
N GLU A 436 -28.05 29.14 22.42
CA GLU A 436 -28.78 30.40 22.55
C GLU A 436 -29.35 30.61 23.96
N GLU A 437 -29.88 29.55 24.58
CA GLU A 437 -30.36 29.60 25.96
C GLU A 437 -29.22 29.81 26.95
N ALA A 438 -28.08 29.14 26.75
CA ALA A 438 -26.89 29.33 27.58
C ALA A 438 -26.36 30.77 27.49
N ASP A 439 -26.33 31.35 26.29
CA ASP A 439 -25.89 32.73 26.07
C ASP A 439 -26.87 33.75 26.68
N LYS A 440 -28.19 33.48 26.66
CA LYS A 440 -29.19 34.31 27.35
C LYS A 440 -29.03 34.30 28.87
N ARG A 441 -28.64 33.17 29.46
CA ARG A 441 -28.41 33.04 30.90
C ARG A 441 -27.13 33.73 31.38
N ASN A 442 -26.21 34.03 30.48
CA ASN A 442 -24.91 34.62 30.82
C ASN A 442 -24.69 35.96 30.08
N PRO A 443 -25.32 37.06 30.53
CA PRO A 443 -25.38 38.33 29.79
C PRO A 443 -24.02 38.99 29.60
N ASP A 444 -23.01 38.67 30.41
CA ASP A 444 -21.63 39.14 30.22
C ASP A 444 -21.02 38.64 28.90
N VAL A 445 -21.36 37.42 28.48
CA VAL A 445 -20.98 36.88 27.17
C VAL A 445 -21.63 37.69 26.04
N ALA A 446 -22.87 38.15 26.22
CA ALA A 446 -23.58 39.00 25.27
C ALA A 446 -23.05 40.45 25.21
N LEU A 447 -22.62 41.00 26.36
CA LEU A 447 -22.05 42.35 26.49
C LEU A 447 -20.73 42.51 25.72
N TYR A 448 -19.83 41.53 25.79
CA TYR A 448 -18.60 41.51 24.97
C TYR A 448 -18.89 41.30 23.46
N GLY A 449 -20.06 40.76 23.12
CA GLY A 449 -20.58 40.69 21.75
C GLY A 449 -20.76 42.06 21.09
N ASN A 450 -21.38 42.98 21.82
CA ASN A 450 -21.79 44.30 21.31
C ASN A 450 -20.65 45.33 21.27
N LEU A 451 -19.67 45.23 22.17
CA LEU A 451 -18.53 46.16 22.24
C LEU A 451 -17.60 46.09 21.01
N PHE A 452 -17.53 44.94 20.31
CA PHE A 452 -16.70 44.79 19.11
C PHE A 452 -17.44 45.03 17.79
N ARG A 453 -18.78 44.88 17.74
CA ARG A 453 -19.55 45.26 16.52
C ARG A 453 -19.46 46.77 16.24
N ARG A 454 -19.30 47.60 17.27
CA ARG A 454 -19.15 49.06 17.10
C ARG A 454 -17.79 49.50 16.55
N LYS A 455 -16.75 48.65 16.55
CA LYS A 455 -15.40 49.04 16.06
C LYS A 455 -15.16 48.78 14.57
N HIS A 456 -16.06 48.06 13.89
CA HIS A 456 -15.95 47.76 12.45
C HIS A 456 -17.08 48.37 11.61
N SER A 457 -17.80 49.35 12.14
CA SER A 457 -18.88 50.09 11.48
C SER A 457 -18.49 51.55 11.17
N LYS A 458 -17.21 51.80 10.86
CA LYS A 458 -16.74 53.05 10.30
C LYS A 458 -16.01 52.79 9.00
#